data_AF-A0A426VQT6-F1
#
_entry.id   AF-A0A426VQT6-F1
#
_cell.length_a   1.000
_cell.length_b   1.000
_cell.length_c   1.000
_cell.angle_alpha   90.00
_cell.angle_beta   90.00
_cell.angle_gamma   90.00
#
_symmetry.space_group_name_H-M   'P 1'
#
loop_
_entity.id
_entity.type
_entity.pdbx_description
1 polymer ?
#
loop_
_entity_poly.entity_id
_entity_poly.type
_entity_poly.pdbx_seq_one_letter_code
_entity_poly.pdbx_strand_id
1 'polypeptide(L)'
;MLIGTVSLQLEAHYDEGQKALEQYLNNMTPSHDMPDKSQVKFKLATIAIQQNNGEIARQWLQAVIRETPSNKLKREAKSALKKLARS
;
A
#
# COMPACT_ATOMS: atom_id res chain seq x y z
N MET A 1 -16.94 -20.79 -3.93
CA MET A 1 -15.86 -20.24 -3.07
C MET A 1 -14.75 -19.74 -3.97
N LEU A 2 -14.68 -18.43 -4.22
CA LEU A 2 -13.80 -17.83 -5.25
C LEU A 2 -12.99 -16.65 -4.67
N ILE A 3 -12.58 -16.74 -3.40
CA ILE A 3 -11.76 -15.71 -2.73
C ILE A 3 -10.39 -16.27 -2.28
N GLY A 4 -10.11 -17.55 -2.53
CA GLY A 4 -8.82 -18.17 -2.18
C GLY A 4 -7.73 -18.06 -3.25
N THR A 5 -8.11 -18.03 -4.54
CA THR A 5 -7.19 -18.20 -5.68
C THR A 5 -6.74 -16.90 -6.35
N VAL A 6 -7.33 -15.75 -6.00
CA VAL A 6 -6.91 -14.45 -6.55
C VAL A 6 -5.62 -13.95 -5.88
N SER A 7 -5.32 -14.41 -4.67
CA SER A 7 -4.17 -13.94 -3.88
C SER A 7 -2.81 -14.43 -4.42
N LEU A 8 -2.78 -15.53 -5.17
CA LEU A 8 -1.54 -16.11 -5.72
C LEU A 8 -1.23 -15.68 -7.17
N GLN A 9 -2.22 -15.20 -7.93
CA GLN A 9 -1.97 -14.68 -9.28
C GLN A 9 -1.48 -13.22 -9.28
N LEU A 10 -1.56 -12.53 -8.14
CA LEU A 10 -1.08 -11.16 -8.02
C LEU A 10 0.46 -11.06 -7.97
N GLU A 11 1.16 -12.19 -7.76
CA GLU A 11 2.63 -12.23 -7.73
C GLU A 11 3.26 -12.07 -9.14
N ALA A 12 2.48 -12.22 -10.21
CA ALA A 12 2.96 -12.05 -11.59
C ALA A 12 2.73 -10.64 -12.16
N HIS A 13 1.89 -9.82 -11.53
CA HIS A 13 1.46 -8.52 -12.05
C HIS A 13 1.63 -7.39 -11.02
N TYR A 14 2.71 -7.43 -10.23
CA TYR A 14 3.03 -6.35 -9.29
C TYR A 14 3.12 -4.98 -9.98
N ASP A 15 3.57 -4.94 -11.24
CA ASP A 15 3.71 -3.73 -12.04
C ASP A 15 2.36 -3.10 -12.43
N GLU A 16 1.38 -3.94 -12.81
CA GLU A 16 0.03 -3.49 -13.15
C GLU A 16 -0.76 -3.09 -11.91
N GLY A 17 -0.59 -3.82 -10.80
CA GLY A 17 -1.16 -3.45 -9.51
C GLY A 17 -0.63 -2.11 -9.00
N GLN A 18 0.68 -1.87 -9.13
CA GLN A 18 1.28 -0.59 -8.79
C GLN A 18 0.75 0.54 -9.69
N LYS A 19 0.77 0.36 -11.02
CA LYS A 19 0.25 1.36 -11.97
C LYS A 19 -1.22 1.69 -11.75
N ALA A 20 -2.07 0.69 -11.48
CA ALA A 20 -3.47 0.92 -11.18
C ALA A 20 -3.67 1.75 -9.90
N LEU A 21 -2.87 1.49 -8.86
CA LEU A 21 -2.90 2.24 -7.61
C LEU A 21 -2.34 3.67 -7.79
N GLU A 22 -1.32 3.86 -8.61
CA GLU A 22 -0.78 5.19 -8.94
C GLU A 22 -1.74 6.01 -9.82
N GLN A 23 -2.40 5.38 -10.79
CA GLN A 23 -3.48 6.02 -11.55
C GLN A 23 -4.66 6.37 -10.66
N TYR A 24 -4.99 5.50 -9.69
CA TYR A 24 -6.00 5.79 -8.69
C TYR A 24 -5.65 7.02 -7.84
N LEU A 25 -4.39 7.18 -7.44
CA LEU A 25 -3.94 8.37 -6.69
C LEU A 25 -3.95 9.65 -7.54
N ASN A 26 -3.57 9.56 -8.82
CA ASN A 26 -3.48 10.70 -9.74
C ASN A 26 -4.85 11.20 -10.25
N ASN A 27 -5.80 10.29 -10.50
CA ASN A 27 -7.13 10.64 -11.02
C ASN A 27 -8.15 10.97 -9.92
N MET A 28 -7.70 11.13 -8.68
CA MET A 28 -8.59 11.23 -7.53
C MET A 28 -9.05 12.67 -7.28
N THR A 29 -10.26 13.00 -7.71
CA THR A 29 -11.02 14.14 -7.18
C THR A 29 -11.47 13.82 -5.75
N PRO A 30 -11.25 14.72 -4.77
CA PRO A 30 -11.58 14.46 -3.37
C PRO A 30 -13.09 14.22 -3.21
N SER A 31 -13.48 12.95 -3.09
CA SER A 31 -14.86 12.52 -2.90
C SER A 31 -14.96 11.69 -1.62
N HIS A 32 -16.03 11.91 -0.86
CA HIS A 32 -16.22 11.37 0.50
C HIS A 32 -16.32 9.83 0.57
N ASP A 33 -16.58 9.16 -0.56
CA ASP A 33 -16.85 7.71 -0.65
C ASP A 33 -15.67 6.86 -1.16
N MET A 34 -14.53 7.49 -1.44
CA MET A 34 -13.39 6.77 -2.00
C MET A 34 -12.48 6.17 -0.91
N PRO A 35 -11.90 4.96 -1.11
CA PRO A 35 -10.94 4.40 -0.17
C PRO A 35 -9.84 5.41 0.13
N ASP A 36 -9.60 5.62 1.42
CA ASP A 36 -8.66 6.59 1.95
C ASP A 36 -7.33 6.47 1.19
N LYS A 37 -6.81 7.58 0.63
CA LYS A 37 -5.54 7.60 -0.10
C LYS A 37 -4.43 6.88 0.66
N SER A 38 -4.50 6.88 1.98
CA SER A 38 -3.58 6.18 2.86
C SER A 38 -3.67 4.65 2.77
N GLN A 39 -4.85 4.05 2.52
CA GLN A 39 -4.96 2.61 2.29
C GLN A 39 -4.29 2.20 0.98
N VAL A 40 -4.44 3.01 -0.06
CA VAL A 40 -3.80 2.79 -1.37
C VAL A 40 -2.28 2.89 -1.24
N LYS A 41 -1.79 3.91 -0.54
CA LYS A 41 -0.37 4.07 -0.21
C LYS A 41 0.16 2.89 0.61
N PHE A 42 -0.63 2.33 1.53
CA PHE A 42 -0.22 1.16 2.32
C PHE A 42 -0.09 -0.10 1.46
N LYS A 43 -0.97 -0.28 0.46
CA LYS A 43 -0.86 -1.37 -0.52
C LYS A 43 0.39 -1.21 -1.40
N LEU A 44 0.66 0.00 -1.91
CA LEU A 44 1.89 0.30 -2.65
C LEU A 44 3.13 -0.03 -1.83
N ALA A 45 3.11 0.31 -0.54
CA ALA A 45 4.20 -0.02 0.35
C ALA A 45 4.39 -1.53 0.51
N THR A 46 3.30 -2.28 0.62
CA THR A 46 3.34 -3.75 0.74
C THR A 46 3.90 -4.38 -0.54
N ILE A 47 3.50 -3.88 -1.71
CA ILE A 47 4.04 -4.33 -3.00
C ILE A 47 5.55 -4.06 -3.06
N ALA A 48 6.00 -2.87 -2.66
CA ALA A 48 7.42 -2.54 -2.62
C ALA A 48 8.23 -3.44 -1.67
N ILE A 49 7.65 -3.84 -0.53
CA ILE A 49 8.27 -4.83 0.37
C ILE A 49 8.45 -6.18 -0.34
N GLN A 50 7.41 -6.64 -1.05
CA GLN A 50 7.47 -7.90 -1.81
C GLN A 50 8.47 -7.85 -2.97
N GLN A 51 8.64 -6.68 -3.59
CA GLN A 51 9.67 -6.44 -4.61
C GLN A 51 11.09 -6.25 -4.04
N ASN A 52 11.29 -6.48 -2.74
CA ASN A 52 12.55 -6.22 -2.03
C ASN A 52 13.04 -4.76 -2.12
N ASN A 53 12.15 -3.83 -2.45
CA ASN A 53 12.45 -2.41 -2.59
C ASN A 53 12.15 -1.67 -1.28
N GLY A 54 13.06 -1.83 -0.32
CA GLY A 54 12.91 -1.28 1.03
C GLY A 54 12.84 0.25 1.09
N GLU A 55 13.51 0.96 0.18
CA GLU A 55 13.46 2.43 0.15
C GLU A 55 12.06 2.94 -0.22
N ILE A 56 11.50 2.43 -1.33
CA ILE A 56 10.16 2.78 -1.80
C ILE A 56 9.10 2.36 -0.77
N ALA A 57 9.23 1.16 -0.21
CA ALA A 57 8.36 0.68 0.87
C ALA A 57 8.36 1.65 2.05
N ARG A 58 9.54 2.12 2.48
CA ARG A 58 9.67 3.05 3.60
C ARG A 58 9.00 4.39 3.30
N GLN A 59 9.20 4.93 2.10
CA GLN A 59 8.58 6.20 1.69
C GLN A 59 7.05 6.11 1.72
N TRP A 60 6.47 5.07 1.13
CA TRP A 60 5.02 4.87 1.15
C TRP A 60 4.48 4.67 2.56
N LEU A 61 5.12 3.84 3.39
CA LEU A 61 4.70 3.66 4.79
C LEU A 61 4.74 4.96 5.60
N GLN A 62 5.76 5.80 5.40
CA GLN A 62 5.84 7.11 6.06
C GLN A 62 4.73 8.06 5.61
N ALA A 63 4.40 8.08 4.31
CA ALA A 63 3.29 8.85 3.78
C ALA A 63 1.96 8.40 4.41
N VAL A 64 1.72 7.09 4.51
CA VAL A 64 0.54 6.53 5.20
C VAL A 64 0.47 7.02 6.65
N ILE A 65 1.58 6.96 7.41
CA ILE A 65 1.60 7.36 8.82
C ILE A 65 1.29 8.85 9.01
N ARG A 66 1.69 9.69 8.05
CA ARG A 66 1.52 11.15 8.07
C ARG A 66 0.11 11.56 7.65
N GLU A 67 -0.46 10.92 6.65
CA GLU A 67 -1.70 11.35 6.00
C GLU A 67 -2.94 10.59 6.44
N THR A 68 -2.79 9.39 7.03
CA THR A 68 -3.95 8.59 7.45
C THR A 68 -4.69 9.22 8.63
N PRO A 69 -6.02 9.43 8.52
CA PRO A 69 -6.85 9.71 9.69
C PRO A 69 -7.11 8.45 10.52
N SER A 70 -6.91 7.25 9.93
CA SER A 70 -7.16 5.98 10.60
C SER A 70 -6.00 5.57 11.52
N ASN A 71 -6.27 5.55 12.84
CA ASN A 71 -5.32 5.09 13.85
C ASN A 71 -4.92 3.61 13.67
N LYS A 72 -5.82 2.76 13.16
CA LYS A 72 -5.52 1.36 12.86
C LYS A 72 -4.45 1.28 11.78
N LEU A 73 -4.69 1.93 10.65
CA LEU A 73 -3.76 1.94 9.52
C LEU A 73 -2.39 2.54 9.89
N LYS A 74 -2.39 3.59 10.71
CA LYS A 74 -1.16 4.19 11.25
C LYS A 74 -0.34 3.18 12.07
N ARG A 75 -0.98 2.35 12.88
CA ARG A 75 -0.29 1.31 13.67
C ARG A 75 0.24 0.19 12.78
N GLU A 76 -0.51 -0.23 11.77
CA GLU A 76 -0.06 -1.23 10.80
C GLU A 76 1.14 -0.74 9.99
N ALA A 77 1.08 0.51 9.50
CA ALA A 77 2.19 1.13 8.77
C ALA A 77 3.46 1.26 9.63
N LYS A 78 3.32 1.66 10.90
CA LYS A 78 4.46 1.68 11.85
C LYS A 78 5.05 0.29 12.09
N SER A 79 4.20 -0.73 12.24
CA SER A 79 4.63 -2.12 12.44
C SER A 79 5.37 -2.65 11.22
N ALA A 80 4.85 -2.40 10.00
CA ALA A 80 5.51 -2.77 8.76
C ALA A 80 6.86 -2.06 8.61
N LEU A 81 6.94 -0.76 8.94
CA LEU A 81 8.18 0.02 8.89
C LEU A 81 9.23 -0.54 9.86
N LYS A 82 8.81 -0.96 11.06
CA LYS A 82 9.67 -1.57 12.06
C LYS A 82 10.18 -2.96 11.62
N LYS A 83 9.35 -3.74 10.93
CA LYS A 83 9.78 -5.02 10.33
C LYS A 83 10.80 -4.80 9.23
N LEU A 84 10.55 -3.83 8.37
CA LEU A 84 11.45 -3.46 7.28
C LEU A 84 12.83 -2.99 7.78
N ALA A 85 12.87 -2.21 8.87
CA ALA A 85 14.13 -1.75 9.47
C ALA A 85 14.90 -2.84 10.25
N ARG A 86 14.31 -4.02 10.43
CA ARG A 86 14.93 -5.17 11.11
C ARG A 86 15.38 -6.27 10.15
N SER A 87 15.04 -6.14 8.87
CA SER A 87 15.42 -7.06 7.80
C SER A 87 16.69 -6.56 7.13
#